data_AF-A0A958YF43-F1
#
_entry.id   AF-A0A958YF43-F1
#
_cell.length_a   1.000
_cell.length_b   1.000
_cell.length_c   1.000
_cell.angle_alpha   90.00
_cell.angle_beta   90.00
_cell.angle_gamma   90.00
#
_symmetry.space_group_name_H-M   'P 1'
#
loop_
_entity.id
_entity.type
_entity.pdbx_description
1 polymer ?
#
loop_
_entity_poly.entity_id
_entity_poly.type
_entity_poly.pdbx_seq_one_letter_code
_entity_poly.pdbx_strand_id
1 'polypeptide(L)'
;MRTLLQIKVLLLAIVLLPITLLSQETIGLWGMTYRGGQSDVGVIFKTDANGGNIEVPYDFFKTDGYEPVYNEVIQASDGKIYGMAPYTGPYL
;
A
#
# COMPACT_ATOMS: atom_id res chain seq x y z
N MET A 1 -3.13 28.35 -42.29
CA MET A 1 -3.87 27.26 -41.59
C MET A 1 -2.96 26.11 -41.13
N ARG A 2 -1.99 25.62 -41.94
CA ARG A 2 -1.06 24.54 -41.54
C ARG A 2 -0.21 24.82 -40.29
N THR A 3 0.30 26.04 -40.13
CA THR A 3 1.13 26.46 -38.98
C THR A 3 0.35 26.55 -37.67
N LEU A 4 -0.89 27.04 -37.72
CA LEU A 4 -1.77 27.17 -36.56
C LEU A 4 -2.17 25.79 -36.00
N LEU A 5 -2.34 24.79 -36.88
CA LEU A 5 -2.63 23.41 -36.50
C LEU A 5 -1.43 22.77 -35.79
N GLN A 6 -0.22 22.95 -36.33
CA GLN A 6 1.01 22.43 -35.71
C GLN A 6 1.25 23.02 -34.32
N ILE A 7 1.03 24.32 -34.13
CA ILE A 7 1.16 24.99 -32.82
C ILE A 7 0.13 24.43 -31.82
N LYS A 8 -1.12 24.22 -32.24
CA LYS A 8 -2.15 23.61 -31.37
C LYS A 8 -1.79 22.19 -30.97
N VAL A 9 -1.29 21.37 -31.89
CA VAL A 9 -0.84 20.00 -31.61
C VAL A 9 0.33 20.00 -30.63
N LEU A 10 1.29 20.92 -30.79
CA LEU A 10 2.44 21.03 -29.90
C LEU A 10 2.02 21.43 -28.47
N LEU A 11 1.11 22.40 -28.34
CA LEU A 11 0.57 22.82 -27.05
C LEU A 11 -0.19 21.69 -26.35
N LEU A 12 -0.96 20.90 -27.11
CA LEU A 12 -1.71 19.78 -26.57
C LEU A 12 -0.77 18.65 -26.09
N ALA A 13 0.31 18.39 -26.81
CA ALA A 13 1.35 17.44 -26.40
C ALA A 13 2.09 17.87 -25.13
N ILE A 14 2.43 19.17 -25.01
CA ILE A 14 3.09 19.73 -23.83
C ILE A 14 2.21 19.61 -22.58
N VAL A 15 0.89 19.74 -22.70
CA VAL A 15 -0.05 19.58 -21.59
C VAL A 15 -0.26 18.12 -21.19
N LEU A 16 -0.27 17.19 -22.16
CA LEU A 16 -0.49 15.76 -21.91
C LEU A 16 0.74 15.02 -21.36
N LEU A 17 1.95 15.39 -21.81
CA LEU A 17 3.21 14.76 -21.37
C LEU A 17 3.36 14.68 -19.83
N PRO A 18 3.22 15.77 -19.05
CA PRO A 18 3.35 15.69 -17.60
C PRO A 18 2.24 14.83 -16.97
N ILE A 19 1.00 14.89 -17.48
CA ILE A 19 -0.14 14.09 -16.96
C ILE A 19 0.16 12.59 -17.06
N THR A 20 0.77 12.14 -18.16
CA THR A 20 1.16 10.73 -18.33
C THR A 20 2.35 10.32 -17.45
N LEU A 21 3.24 11.26 -17.11
CA LEU A 21 4.37 11.01 -16.21
C LEU A 21 3.95 11.01 -14.73
N LEU A 22 2.87 11.72 -14.40
CA LEU A 22 2.29 11.83 -13.06
C LEU A 22 1.36 10.66 -12.70
N SER A 23 0.87 9.88 -13.67
CA SER A 23 -0.17 8.86 -13.43
C SER A 23 0.36 7.47 -13.07
N GLN A 24 1.40 7.37 -12.24
CA GLN A 24 1.78 6.07 -11.66
C GLN A 24 0.98 5.85 -10.37
N GLU A 25 -0.26 5.35 -10.52
CA GLU A 25 -0.96 4.71 -9.39
C GLU A 25 -0.20 3.42 -9.05
N THR A 26 0.74 3.51 -8.12
CA THR A 26 1.38 2.31 -7.57
C THR A 26 0.34 1.58 -6.73
N ILE A 27 -0.14 0.43 -7.20
CA ILE A 27 -0.99 -0.46 -6.41
C ILE A 27 -0.20 -0.81 -5.14
N GLY A 28 -0.66 -0.29 -4.01
CA GLY A 28 -0.09 -0.58 -2.71
C GLY A 28 -0.65 -1.90 -2.20
N LEU A 29 0.20 -2.89 -2.03
CA LEU A 29 -0.14 -4.15 -1.38
C LEU A 29 0.10 -4.01 0.13
N TRP A 30 -0.83 -4.54 0.91
CA TRP A 30 -0.70 -4.62 2.36
C TRP A 30 -0.55 -6.07 2.77
N GLY A 31 0.18 -6.31 3.83
CA GLY A 31 0.38 -7.64 4.37
C GLY A 31 0.71 -7.60 5.86
N MET A 32 0.70 -8.78 6.47
CA MET A 32 1.08 -8.97 7.87
C MET A 32 2.07 -10.13 7.98
N THR A 33 2.95 -10.09 8.98
CA THR A 33 3.89 -11.17 9.28
C THR A 33 3.57 -11.83 10.61
N TYR A 34 3.67 -13.16 10.69
CA TYR A 34 3.49 -13.89 11.95
C TYR A 34 4.54 -13.54 13.01
N ARG A 35 5.79 -13.28 12.59
CA ARG A 35 6.94 -12.89 13.44
C ARG A 35 7.70 -11.72 12.83
N GLY A 36 8.66 -11.17 13.56
CA GLY A 36 9.35 -9.93 13.22
C GLY A 36 8.80 -8.72 13.98
N GLY A 37 9.36 -7.54 13.68
CA GLY A 37 9.12 -6.33 14.45
C GLY A 37 9.87 -6.28 15.78
N GLN A 38 9.65 -5.23 16.57
CA GLN A 38 10.42 -4.99 17.80
C GLN A 38 10.26 -6.10 18.85
N SER A 39 9.06 -6.67 18.96
CA SER A 39 8.73 -7.70 19.96
C SER A 39 8.72 -9.13 19.39
N ASP A 40 9.09 -9.30 18.12
CA ASP A 40 9.05 -10.56 17.38
C ASP A 40 7.67 -11.24 17.33
N VAL A 41 6.59 -10.43 17.36
CA VAL A 41 5.19 -10.91 17.33
C VAL A 41 4.40 -10.39 16.12
N GLY A 42 5.12 -9.93 15.09
CA GLY A 42 4.56 -9.57 13.80
C GLY A 42 4.51 -8.07 13.52
N VAL A 43 4.34 -7.72 12.24
CA VAL A 43 4.12 -6.34 11.77
C VAL A 43 3.03 -6.28 10.71
N ILE A 44 2.44 -5.10 10.51
CA ILE A 44 1.75 -4.76 9.26
C ILE A 44 2.77 -4.05 8.37
N PHE A 45 2.89 -4.49 7.12
CA PHE A 45 3.71 -3.85 6.12
C PHE A 45 2.90 -3.46 4.89
N LYS A 46 3.41 -2.48 4.16
CA LYS A 46 2.93 -2.05 2.86
C LYS A 46 4.08 -2.15 1.85
N THR A 47 3.79 -2.53 0.62
CA THR A 47 4.75 -2.54 -0.47
C THR A 47 4.11 -2.11 -1.78
N ASP A 48 4.91 -1.76 -2.77
CA ASP A 48 4.44 -1.71 -4.15
C ASP A 48 4.21 -3.13 -4.72
N ALA A 49 3.57 -3.19 -5.89
CA ALA A 49 3.29 -4.45 -6.57
C ALA A 49 4.54 -5.28 -6.94
N ASN A 50 5.76 -4.69 -6.89
CA ASN A 50 7.00 -5.40 -7.20
C ASN A 50 7.79 -5.83 -5.95
N GLY A 51 7.35 -5.44 -4.74
CA GLY A 51 8.01 -5.78 -3.48
C GLY A 51 9.15 -4.82 -3.05
N GLY A 52 9.38 -3.72 -3.77
CA GLY A 52 10.58 -2.88 -3.62
C GLY A 52 10.44 -1.76 -2.58
N ASN A 53 9.25 -1.18 -2.45
CA ASN A 53 9.01 -0.04 -1.56
C ASN A 53 8.32 -0.48 -0.26
N ILE A 54 9.02 -1.28 0.55
CA ILE A 54 8.48 -1.81 1.80
C ILE A 54 8.48 -0.73 2.90
N GLU A 55 7.31 -0.50 3.48
CA GLU A 55 7.08 0.34 4.66
C GLU A 55 6.48 -0.52 5.78
N VAL A 56 6.83 -0.22 7.03
CA VAL A 56 6.29 -0.90 8.23
C VAL A 56 5.53 0.11 9.10
N PRO A 57 4.25 0.36 8.80
CA PRO A 57 3.45 1.34 9.54
C PRO A 57 3.02 0.89 10.94
N TYR A 58 3.08 -0.41 11.25
CA TYR A 58 2.64 -0.92 12.55
C TYR A 58 3.45 -2.13 13.01
N ASP A 59 3.96 -2.05 14.24
CA ASP A 59 4.55 -3.15 14.98
C ASP A 59 3.53 -3.69 15.99
N PHE A 60 3.29 -5.00 15.98
CA PHE A 60 2.44 -5.61 17.01
C PHE A 60 3.20 -5.73 18.34
N PHE A 61 2.46 -5.56 19.44
CA PHE A 61 2.93 -5.80 20.79
C PHE A 61 2.04 -6.83 21.48
N LYS A 62 2.61 -7.54 22.46
CA LYS A 62 1.85 -8.54 23.24
C LYS A 62 0.71 -7.96 24.06
N THR A 63 0.60 -6.64 24.18
CA THR A 63 -0.55 -5.97 24.82
C THR A 63 -1.76 -5.88 23.90
N ASP A 64 -1.56 -6.07 22.60
CA ASP A 64 -2.59 -5.98 21.56
C ASP A 64 -3.07 -7.37 21.14
N GLY A 65 -3.83 -7.45 20.04
CA GLY A 65 -3.88 -8.69 19.27
C GLY A 65 -2.52 -8.93 18.61
N TYR A 66 -1.89 -10.10 18.76
CA TYR A 66 -0.52 -10.34 18.28
C TYR A 66 -0.37 -11.67 17.53
N GLU A 67 0.80 -11.89 16.89
CA GLU A 67 1.12 -13.08 16.12
C GLU A 67 0.06 -13.39 15.04
N PRO A 68 -0.14 -12.50 14.04
CA PRO A 68 -1.18 -12.71 13.04
C PRO A 68 -0.96 -14.03 12.31
N VAL A 69 -1.96 -14.91 12.44
CA VAL A 69 -2.01 -16.22 11.80
C VAL A 69 -2.97 -16.08 10.62
N TYR A 70 -2.54 -16.55 9.45
CA TYR A 70 -3.14 -16.29 8.13
C TYR A 70 -2.74 -14.92 7.55
N ASN A 71 -1.90 -14.98 6.52
CA ASN A 71 -1.27 -13.82 5.86
C ASN A 71 -2.24 -13.12 4.90
N GLU A 72 -3.50 -13.55 4.84
CA GLU A 72 -4.51 -12.99 3.96
C GLU A 72 -5.14 -11.78 4.65
N VAL A 73 -4.80 -10.60 4.16
CA VAL A 73 -5.60 -9.40 4.41
C VAL A 73 -6.62 -9.24 3.28
N ILE A 74 -7.84 -8.88 3.64
CA ILE A 74 -8.90 -8.62 2.65
C ILE A 74 -9.20 -7.14 2.61
N GLN A 75 -9.35 -6.58 1.40
CA GLN A 75 -9.95 -5.27 1.23
C GLN A 75 -11.47 -5.45 1.10
N ALA A 76 -12.23 -4.89 2.02
CA ALA A 76 -13.68 -4.93 1.94
C ALA A 76 -14.21 -3.82 1.00
N SER A 77 -15.50 -3.89 0.67
CA SER A 77 -16.16 -2.93 -0.21
C SER A 77 -16.23 -1.50 0.35
N ASP A 78 -15.99 -1.33 1.66
CA ASP A 78 -15.86 -0.03 2.31
C ASP A 78 -14.47 0.61 2.11
N GLY A 79 -13.58 -0.04 1.38
CA GLY A 79 -12.22 0.42 1.10
C GLY A 79 -11.23 0.15 2.22
N LYS A 80 -11.65 -0.43 3.35
CA LYS A 80 -10.77 -0.77 4.48
C LYS A 80 -10.17 -2.16 4.31
N ILE A 81 -9.03 -2.36 4.96
CA ILE A 81 -8.29 -3.62 4.95
C ILE A 81 -8.47 -4.30 6.30
N TYR A 82 -8.82 -5.57 6.28
CA TYR A 82 -9.08 -6.38 7.47
C TYR A 82 -8.13 -7.58 7.50
N GLY A 83 -7.64 -7.90 8.69
CA GLY A 83 -6.77 -9.04 8.98
C GLY A 83 -7.05 -9.59 10.37
N MET A 84 -6.50 -10.75 10.69
CA MET A 84 -6.73 -11.44 11.97
C MET A 84 -5.44 -11.59 12.77
N ALA A 85 -5.48 -11.18 14.04
CA ALA A 85 -4.48 -11.51 15.05
C ALA A 85 -5.15 -12.35 16.14
N PRO A 86 -4.92 -13.67 16.21
CA PRO A 86 -5.73 -14.58 17.02
C PRO A 86 -5.38 -14.57 18.51
N TYR A 87 -4.18 -14.13 18.88
CA TYR A 87 -3.80 -14.05 20.28
C TYR A 87 -4.18 -12.68 20.83
N THR A 88 -4.86 -12.67 21.98
CA THR A 88 -5.15 -11.44 22.71
C THR A 88 -4.06 -11.17 23.73
N GLY A 89 -3.70 -9.90 23.93
CA GLY A 89 -2.82 -9.53 25.02
C GLY A 89 -3.38 -9.91 26.40
N PRO A 90 -2.55 -9.90 27.45
CA PRO A 90 -2.88 -10.42 28.78
C PRO A 90 -3.95 -9.63 29.55
N TYR A 91 -4.67 -8.71 28.90
CA TYR A 91 -5.65 -7.82 29.51
C TYR A 91 -7.03 -7.89 28.84
N LEU A 92 -7.54 -9.11 28.64
CA LEU A 92 -8.97 -9.42 28.57
C LEU A 92 -9.30 -10.51 29.58
#